data_AF-A0A957GM81-F1
#
_entry.id   AF-A0A957GM81-F1
#
_cell.length_a   1.000
_cell.length_b   1.000
_cell.length_c   1.000
_cell.angle_alpha   90.00
_cell.angle_beta   90.00
_cell.angle_gamma   90.00
#
_symmetry.space_group_name_H-M   'P 1'
#
loop_
_entity.id
_entity.type
_entity.pdbx_description
1 polymer ?
#
loop_
_entity_poly.entity_id
_entity_poly.type
_entity_poly.pdbx_seq_one_letter_code
_entity_poly.pdbx_strand_id
1 'polypeptide(L)'
;MISQEQLWQTIWPIVEQTLHATVAADHAHIQTHLQPASPAAALHDLFGATGMALLLKTSLGREDVALTRAIHTDEGVFVEYAWPVGKNGRSQTTAADLVTVQLQPASNQWHIHNINPASLDTPLTTARARGVLMSNRALVSAQGLPTEPWLLPVAFFAGSLQPPLRPQALADDIERLFLPGMQQRGYGAPLLLRGRQLWRDFVAAAQPPLSKPAAWATAVEFIMSEQDMRELTPAAVGKHYRTTLAKIAPRVREIKQLLQIAGQDERYTDLQAMKILIS
;
A
#
# COMPACT_ATOMS: atom_id res chain seq x y z
N MET A 1 6.70 -10.87 25.07
CA MET A 1 6.77 -12.19 24.40
C MET A 1 5.36 -12.70 24.20
N ILE A 2 4.97 -13.10 22.99
CA ILE A 2 3.64 -13.65 22.70
C ILE A 2 3.63 -15.17 22.99
N SER A 3 2.58 -15.70 23.60
CA SER A 3 2.46 -17.15 23.81
C SER A 3 2.01 -17.85 22.52
N GLN A 4 2.40 -19.12 22.37
CA GLN A 4 1.94 -19.95 21.26
C GLN A 4 0.41 -20.06 21.24
N GLU A 5 -0.22 -20.15 22.41
CA GLU A 5 -1.68 -20.16 22.55
C GLU A 5 -2.30 -18.87 22.02
N GLN A 6 -1.78 -17.70 22.40
CA GLN A 6 -2.29 -16.41 21.93
C GLN A 6 -2.12 -16.26 20.42
N LEU A 7 -1.00 -16.74 19.87
CA LEU A 7 -0.76 -16.74 18.42
C LEU A 7 -1.83 -17.56 17.68
N TRP A 8 -2.06 -18.82 18.08
CA TRP A 8 -2.96 -19.72 17.37
C TRP A 8 -4.45 -19.50 17.65
N GLN A 9 -4.82 -19.06 18.86
CA GLN A 9 -6.21 -18.92 19.26
C GLN A 9 -6.77 -17.50 19.06
N THR A 10 -5.90 -16.49 18.91
CA THR A 10 -6.35 -15.09 18.85
C THR A 10 -5.84 -14.36 17.62
N ILE A 11 -4.55 -14.47 17.30
CA ILE A 11 -3.93 -13.66 16.23
C ILE A 11 -4.09 -14.29 14.85
N TRP A 12 -3.69 -15.56 14.71
CA TRP A 12 -3.77 -16.28 13.45
C TRP A 12 -5.19 -16.37 12.88
N PRO A 13 -6.26 -16.61 13.69
CA PRO A 13 -7.62 -16.65 13.20
C PRO A 13 -8.07 -15.35 12.52
N ILE A 14 -7.56 -14.18 12.95
CA ILE A 14 -7.87 -12.91 12.29
C ILE A 14 -7.28 -12.88 10.88
N VAL A 15 -6.05 -13.35 10.72
CA VAL A 15 -5.41 -13.44 9.39
C VAL A 15 -6.19 -14.40 8.49
N GLU A 16 -6.54 -15.60 8.97
CA GLU A 16 -7.32 -16.58 8.21
C GLU A 16 -8.70 -16.06 7.82
N GLN A 17 -9.42 -15.44 8.75
CA GLN A 17 -10.75 -14.88 8.47
C GLN A 17 -10.67 -13.74 7.46
N THR A 18 -9.63 -12.89 7.51
CA THR A 18 -9.38 -11.89 6.46
C THR A 18 -9.05 -12.53 5.11
N LEU A 19 -8.29 -13.63 5.07
CA LEU A 19 -8.03 -14.38 3.83
C LEU A 19 -9.34 -14.89 3.21
N HIS A 20 -10.17 -15.56 4.00
CA HIS A 20 -11.47 -16.09 3.55
C HIS A 20 -12.41 -14.97 3.09
N ALA A 21 -12.53 -13.88 3.86
CA ALA A 21 -13.35 -12.73 3.49
C ALA A 21 -12.84 -12.07 2.19
N THR A 22 -11.52 -12.04 1.98
CA THR A 22 -10.91 -11.53 0.74
C THR A 22 -11.26 -12.40 -0.47
N VAL A 23 -11.17 -13.73 -0.33
CA VAL A 23 -11.58 -14.67 -1.39
C VAL A 23 -13.06 -14.54 -1.72
N ALA A 24 -13.91 -14.36 -0.70
CA ALA A 24 -15.35 -14.16 -0.87
C ALA A 24 -15.74 -12.74 -1.34
N ALA A 25 -14.78 -11.82 -1.46
CA ALA A 25 -15.01 -10.40 -1.69
C ALA A 25 -16.00 -9.75 -0.68
N ASP A 26 -16.02 -10.24 0.56
CA ASP A 26 -16.85 -9.72 1.64
C ASP A 26 -16.21 -8.48 2.28
N HIS A 27 -16.51 -7.32 1.69
CA HIS A 27 -15.98 -6.03 2.14
C HIS A 27 -16.30 -5.71 3.61
N ALA A 28 -17.50 -6.07 4.07
CA ALA A 28 -17.93 -5.73 5.43
C ALA A 28 -17.11 -6.52 6.45
N HIS A 29 -16.90 -7.82 6.19
CA HIS A 29 -16.11 -8.68 7.06
C HIS A 29 -14.61 -8.38 6.96
N ILE A 30 -14.07 -8.05 5.78
CA ILE A 30 -12.68 -7.56 5.70
C ILE A 30 -12.51 -6.35 6.64
N GLN A 31 -13.43 -5.40 6.58
CA GLN A 31 -13.34 -4.15 7.34
C GLN A 31 -13.34 -4.35 8.87
N THR A 32 -14.00 -5.38 9.40
CA THR A 32 -14.00 -5.65 10.85
C THR A 32 -12.63 -6.07 11.38
N HIS A 33 -11.77 -6.61 10.53
CA HIS A 33 -10.41 -7.06 10.91
C HIS A 33 -9.34 -5.98 10.74
N LEU A 34 -9.64 -4.88 10.07
CA LEU A 34 -8.65 -3.82 9.80
C LEU A 34 -8.70 -2.77 10.91
N GLN A 35 -7.53 -2.34 11.35
CA GLN A 35 -7.44 -1.24 12.30
C GLN A 35 -7.88 0.06 11.60
N PRO A 36 -8.80 0.85 12.17
CA PRO A 36 -9.21 2.13 11.59
C PRO A 36 -8.02 3.05 11.35
N ALA A 37 -8.04 3.79 10.24
CA ALA A 37 -6.96 4.71 9.81
C ALA A 37 -5.58 4.07 9.59
N SER A 38 -5.48 2.73 9.58
CA SER A 38 -4.23 2.02 9.25
C SER A 38 -3.96 1.97 7.75
N PRO A 39 -2.71 1.69 7.32
CA PRO A 39 -2.39 1.46 5.91
C PRO A 39 -3.25 0.37 5.26
N ALA A 40 -3.51 -0.75 5.97
CA ALA A 40 -4.36 -1.82 5.44
C ALA A 40 -5.81 -1.37 5.25
N ALA A 41 -6.37 -0.60 6.19
CA ALA A 41 -7.70 -0.02 6.06
C ALA A 41 -7.78 0.98 4.88
N ALA A 42 -6.77 1.84 4.71
CA ALA A 42 -6.72 2.81 3.62
C ALA A 42 -6.61 2.13 2.24
N LEU A 43 -5.86 1.02 2.15
CA LEU A 43 -5.74 0.16 0.97
C LEU A 43 -7.09 -0.47 0.61
N HIS A 44 -7.75 -1.13 1.57
CA HIS A 44 -9.06 -1.74 1.36
C HIS A 44 -10.13 -0.71 0.99
N ASP A 45 -10.10 0.46 1.61
CA ASP A 45 -11.01 1.53 1.26
C ASP A 45 -10.81 1.97 -0.21
N LEU A 46 -9.56 2.19 -0.62
CA LEU A 46 -9.25 2.69 -1.96
C LEU A 46 -9.46 1.66 -3.09
N PHE A 47 -9.11 0.39 -2.85
CA PHE A 47 -9.08 -0.66 -3.88
C PHE A 47 -10.01 -1.85 -3.62
N GLY A 48 -10.64 -1.91 -2.44
CA GLY A 48 -11.55 -2.99 -2.08
C GLY A 48 -10.87 -4.34 -1.92
N ALA A 49 -11.66 -5.40 -2.09
CA ALA A 49 -11.20 -6.78 -2.05
C ALA A 49 -10.11 -7.08 -3.08
N THR A 50 -10.13 -6.41 -4.26
CA THR A 50 -9.07 -6.56 -5.27
C THR A 50 -7.70 -6.15 -4.75
N GLY A 51 -7.61 -5.01 -4.06
CA GLY A 51 -6.36 -4.58 -3.43
C GLY A 51 -5.90 -5.56 -2.35
N MET A 52 -6.84 -6.04 -1.53
CA MET A 52 -6.55 -7.04 -0.49
C MET A 52 -6.08 -8.35 -1.08
N ALA A 53 -6.68 -8.82 -2.18
CA ALA A 53 -6.29 -10.05 -2.85
C ALA A 53 -4.87 -9.98 -3.41
N LEU A 54 -4.44 -8.80 -3.87
CA LEU A 54 -3.07 -8.55 -4.30
C LEU A 54 -2.11 -8.54 -3.10
N LEU A 55 -2.45 -7.89 -1.98
CA LEU A 55 -1.58 -7.85 -0.79
C LEU A 55 -1.43 -9.21 -0.10
N LEU A 56 -2.54 -9.93 0.02
CA LEU A 56 -2.60 -11.24 0.68
C LEU A 56 -2.26 -12.40 -0.26
N LYS A 57 -2.02 -12.10 -1.55
CA LYS A 57 -1.72 -13.08 -2.60
C LYS A 57 -2.78 -14.18 -2.75
N THR A 58 -4.04 -13.92 -2.37
CA THR A 58 -5.14 -14.86 -2.61
C THR A 58 -5.42 -15.05 -4.10
N SER A 59 -4.97 -14.13 -4.95
CA SER A 59 -4.99 -14.25 -6.42
C SER A 59 -4.11 -15.39 -6.97
N LEU A 60 -3.26 -16.01 -6.14
CA LEU A 60 -2.49 -17.19 -6.53
C LEU A 60 -3.38 -18.44 -6.72
N GLY A 61 -4.62 -18.44 -6.21
CA GLY A 61 -5.56 -19.55 -6.35
C GLY A 61 -5.14 -20.82 -5.60
N ARG A 62 -4.35 -20.66 -4.53
CA ARG A 62 -3.88 -21.76 -3.67
C ARG A 62 -4.79 -21.88 -2.46
N GLU A 63 -5.02 -23.11 -2.00
CA GLU A 63 -5.95 -23.39 -0.91
C GLU A 63 -5.23 -23.49 0.44
N ASP A 64 -4.00 -24.01 0.44
CA ASP A 64 -3.20 -24.18 1.65
C ASP A 64 -2.40 -22.92 1.98
N VAL A 65 -2.48 -22.49 3.24
CA VAL A 65 -1.64 -21.44 3.81
C VAL A 65 -0.85 -22.00 4.98
N ALA A 66 0.42 -21.64 5.08
CA ALA A 66 1.31 -22.09 6.16
C ALA A 66 1.89 -20.90 6.91
N LEU A 67 1.65 -20.82 8.21
CA LEU A 67 2.36 -19.90 9.09
C LEU A 67 3.85 -20.26 9.12
N THR A 68 4.72 -19.32 8.74
CA THR A 68 6.17 -19.55 8.70
C THR A 68 6.88 -18.95 9.91
N ARG A 69 6.42 -17.80 10.40
CA ARG A 69 7.06 -17.07 11.49
C ARG A 69 6.08 -16.11 12.17
N ALA A 70 6.29 -15.87 13.46
CA ALA A 70 5.65 -14.77 14.18
C ALA A 70 6.68 -14.06 15.07
N ILE A 71 6.70 -12.72 15.06
CA ILE A 71 7.59 -11.89 15.86
C ILE A 71 6.76 -10.84 16.60
N HIS A 72 7.02 -10.65 17.90
CA HIS A 72 6.41 -9.60 18.70
C HIS A 72 7.43 -8.50 18.95
N THR A 73 7.09 -7.26 18.58
CA THR A 73 7.89 -6.04 18.81
C THR A 73 7.03 -4.96 19.48
N ASP A 74 7.63 -3.81 19.79
CA ASP A 74 6.91 -2.65 20.32
C ASP A 74 5.86 -2.08 19.33
N GLU A 75 6.02 -2.36 18.04
CA GLU A 75 5.09 -1.93 16.98
C GLU A 75 3.91 -2.89 16.77
N GLY A 76 3.89 -4.03 17.48
CA GLY A 76 2.85 -5.04 17.40
C GLY A 76 3.38 -6.46 17.09
N VAL A 77 2.50 -7.30 16.54
CA VAL A 77 2.85 -8.68 16.15
C VAL A 77 2.92 -8.78 14.65
N PHE A 78 4.06 -9.25 14.15
CA PHE A 78 4.28 -9.57 12.74
C PHE A 78 4.06 -11.05 12.54
N VAL A 79 3.10 -11.39 11.70
CA VAL A 79 2.80 -12.75 11.25
C VAL A 79 3.27 -12.88 9.81
N GLU A 80 4.16 -13.83 9.55
CA GLU A 80 4.58 -14.20 8.20
C GLU A 80 3.98 -15.56 7.86
N TYR A 81 3.36 -15.63 6.69
CA TYR A 81 2.84 -16.87 6.15
C TYR A 81 3.25 -17.03 4.69
N ALA A 82 3.13 -18.27 4.19
CA ALA A 82 3.37 -18.61 2.80
C ALA A 82 2.18 -19.32 2.19
N TRP A 83 2.04 -19.17 0.88
CA TRP A 83 1.25 -20.06 0.05
C TRP A 83 2.16 -21.15 -0.53
N PRO A 84 2.33 -22.33 0.09
CA PRO A 84 3.21 -23.36 -0.43
C PRO A 84 2.85 -23.85 -1.83
N VAL A 85 3.86 -24.24 -2.61
CA VAL A 85 3.66 -24.97 -3.88
C VAL A 85 3.82 -26.46 -3.60
N GLY A 86 2.73 -27.21 -3.76
CA GLY A 86 2.77 -28.67 -3.78
C GLY A 86 3.17 -29.17 -5.17
N LYS A 87 4.38 -29.70 -5.32
CA LYS A 87 4.69 -30.69 -6.37
C LYS A 87 5.22 -31.96 -5.70
N ASN A 88 4.56 -33.09 -5.94
CA ASN A 88 5.00 -34.43 -5.52
C ASN A 88 5.19 -34.59 -4.00
N GLY A 89 4.25 -34.09 -3.19
CA GLY A 89 4.24 -34.31 -1.74
C GLY A 89 5.31 -33.56 -0.94
N ARG A 90 6.08 -32.67 -1.58
CA ARG A 90 6.95 -31.71 -0.89
C ARG A 90 6.42 -30.30 -1.08
N SER A 91 5.97 -29.70 0.01
CA SER A 91 5.67 -28.28 0.10
C SER A 91 6.97 -27.49 -0.05
N GLN A 92 7.11 -26.73 -1.14
CA GLN A 92 8.21 -25.78 -1.31
C GLN A 92 7.69 -24.36 -1.19
N THR A 93 8.38 -23.56 -0.38
CA THR A 93 8.10 -22.13 -0.19
C THR A 93 9.29 -21.34 -0.71
N THR A 94 9.01 -20.35 -1.56
CA THR A 94 10.00 -19.38 -2.02
C THR A 94 9.68 -17.99 -1.46
N ALA A 95 10.63 -17.06 -1.57
CA ALA A 95 10.40 -15.66 -1.18
C ALA A 95 9.21 -15.02 -1.93
N ALA A 96 8.87 -15.52 -3.13
CA ALA A 96 7.73 -15.05 -3.89
C ALA A 96 6.37 -15.45 -3.28
N ASP A 97 6.34 -16.42 -2.38
CA ASP A 97 5.11 -16.97 -1.78
C ASP A 97 4.77 -16.34 -0.42
N LEU A 98 5.73 -15.61 0.18
CA LEU A 98 5.61 -15.06 1.53
C LEU A 98 4.78 -13.77 1.56
N VAL A 99 4.03 -13.60 2.65
CA VAL A 99 3.30 -12.38 3.00
C VAL A 99 3.53 -12.11 4.47
N THR A 100 3.72 -10.84 4.81
CA THR A 100 3.84 -10.37 6.19
C THR A 100 2.63 -9.52 6.54
N VAL A 101 2.02 -9.80 7.69
CA VAL A 101 0.89 -9.06 8.26
C VAL A 101 1.32 -8.52 9.62
N GLN A 102 1.21 -7.20 9.80
CA GLN A 102 1.39 -6.56 11.09
C GLN A 102 0.03 -6.40 11.76
N LEU A 103 -0.08 -6.87 13.00
CA LEU A 103 -1.27 -6.73 13.83
C LEU A 103 -0.97 -5.87 15.06
N GLN A 104 -1.92 -5.03 15.45
CA GLN A 104 -1.86 -4.23 16.67
C GLN A 104 -3.09 -4.49 17.53
N PRO A 105 -2.95 -4.43 18.86
CA PRO A 105 -4.10 -4.50 19.75
C PRO A 105 -4.84 -3.15 19.74
N ALA A 106 -6.15 -3.17 19.55
CA ALA A 106 -7.04 -2.03 19.76
C ALA A 106 -8.33 -2.51 20.44
N SER A 107 -8.79 -1.80 21.48
CA SER A 107 -10.04 -2.11 22.19
C SER A 107 -10.16 -3.59 22.64
N ASN A 108 -9.06 -4.17 23.16
CA ASN A 108 -8.94 -5.58 23.56
C ASN A 108 -9.09 -6.63 22.44
N GLN A 109 -9.00 -6.22 21.17
CA GLN A 109 -8.95 -7.12 20.02
C GLN A 109 -7.71 -6.84 19.18
N TRP A 110 -7.26 -7.85 18.44
CA TRP A 110 -6.19 -7.66 17.46
C TRP A 110 -6.79 -7.22 16.14
N HIS A 111 -6.11 -6.31 15.46
CA HIS A 111 -6.51 -5.84 14.15
C HIS A 111 -5.30 -5.78 13.23
N ILE A 112 -5.52 -6.06 11.95
CA ILE A 112 -4.52 -5.91 10.90
C ILE A 112 -4.26 -4.41 10.72
N HIS A 113 -3.01 -4.03 10.96
CA HIS A 113 -2.51 -2.67 10.77
C HIS A 113 -1.92 -2.50 9.36
N ASN A 114 -1.06 -3.43 8.95
CA ASN A 114 -0.35 -3.36 7.68
C ASN A 114 -0.17 -4.74 7.05
N ILE A 115 -0.07 -4.79 5.73
CA ILE A 115 0.19 -6.01 4.97
C ILE A 115 1.28 -5.70 3.93
N ASN A 116 2.33 -6.52 3.90
CA ASN A 116 3.36 -6.47 2.90
C ASN A 116 3.42 -7.82 2.14
N PRO A 117 3.29 -7.84 0.81
CA PRO A 117 3.29 -9.07 0.01
C PRO A 117 4.71 -9.64 -0.19
N ALA A 118 5.53 -9.63 0.87
CA ALA A 118 6.88 -10.17 0.89
C ALA A 118 7.25 -10.61 2.31
N SER A 119 8.44 -11.21 2.43
CA SER A 119 9.03 -11.57 3.73
C SER A 119 9.30 -10.34 4.58
N LEU A 120 9.22 -10.52 5.89
CA LEU A 120 9.55 -9.50 6.89
C LEU A 120 11.01 -9.04 6.80
N ASP A 121 11.93 -9.93 6.38
CA ASP A 121 13.36 -9.59 6.26
C ASP A 121 13.63 -8.74 5.00
N THR A 122 12.77 -8.87 3.99
CA THR A 122 12.91 -8.16 2.71
C THR A 122 11.55 -7.59 2.27
N PRO A 123 11.00 -6.60 2.98
CA PRO A 123 9.69 -6.04 2.67
C PRO A 123 9.65 -5.43 1.26
N LEU A 124 8.54 -5.56 0.58
CA LEU A 124 8.36 -4.96 -0.74
C LEU A 124 8.11 -3.45 -0.58
N THR A 125 8.99 -2.64 -1.19
CA THR A 125 8.79 -1.20 -1.38
C THR A 125 8.60 -0.92 -2.88
N THR A 126 8.11 0.27 -3.24
CA THR A 126 7.98 0.71 -4.63
C THR A 126 9.30 0.64 -5.38
N ALA A 127 10.42 1.08 -4.76
CA ALA A 127 11.74 0.99 -5.38
C ALA A 127 12.16 -0.47 -5.64
N ARG A 128 11.96 -1.35 -4.65
CA ARG A 128 12.26 -2.78 -4.79
C ARG A 128 11.37 -3.45 -5.84
N ALA A 129 10.08 -3.11 -5.86
CA ALA A 129 9.13 -3.62 -6.83
C ALA A 129 9.51 -3.25 -8.27
N ARG A 130 9.90 -1.98 -8.51
CA ARG A 130 10.44 -1.54 -9.81
C ARG A 130 11.69 -2.35 -10.18
N GLY A 131 12.62 -2.55 -9.23
CA GLY A 131 13.82 -3.35 -9.45
C GLY A 131 13.53 -4.82 -9.83
N VAL A 132 12.55 -5.45 -9.17
CA VAL A 132 12.12 -6.82 -9.48
C VAL A 132 11.56 -6.89 -10.90
N LEU A 133 10.67 -5.98 -11.30
CA LEU A 133 10.12 -5.96 -12.66
C LEU A 133 11.19 -5.69 -13.73
N MET A 134 12.15 -4.81 -13.45
CA MET A 134 13.26 -4.55 -14.36
C MET A 134 14.14 -5.79 -14.56
N SER A 135 14.35 -6.58 -13.51
CA SER A 135 15.14 -7.81 -13.56
C SER A 135 14.38 -8.97 -14.21
N ASN A 136 13.04 -8.90 -14.27
CA ASN A 136 12.16 -9.95 -14.77
C ASN A 136 11.35 -9.51 -16.00
N ARG A 137 11.91 -8.65 -16.86
CA ARG A 137 11.21 -8.12 -18.05
C ARG A 137 10.64 -9.20 -18.97
N ALA A 138 11.27 -10.38 -19.04
CA ALA A 138 10.78 -11.50 -19.84
C ALA A 138 9.43 -12.06 -19.34
N LEU A 139 9.07 -11.80 -18.09
CA LEU A 139 7.82 -12.22 -17.44
C LEU A 139 6.75 -11.11 -17.45
N VAL A 140 6.94 -10.08 -18.28
CA VAL A 140 6.00 -8.98 -18.47
C VAL A 140 5.58 -8.97 -19.93
N SER A 141 4.28 -9.00 -20.18
CA SER A 141 3.71 -9.01 -21.52
C SER A 141 3.98 -7.69 -22.27
N ALA A 142 3.73 -7.67 -23.58
CA ALA A 142 3.80 -6.45 -24.38
C ALA A 142 2.83 -5.35 -23.89
N GLN A 143 1.77 -5.73 -23.18
CA GLN A 143 0.80 -4.82 -22.55
C GLN A 143 1.24 -4.36 -21.15
N GLY A 144 2.43 -4.75 -20.68
CA GLY A 144 2.98 -4.33 -19.39
C GLY A 144 2.42 -5.11 -18.19
N LEU A 145 1.65 -6.17 -18.42
CA LEU A 145 1.06 -7.00 -17.37
C LEU A 145 1.94 -8.22 -17.09
N PRO A 146 2.11 -8.62 -15.81
CA PRO A 146 2.86 -9.82 -15.50
C PRO A 146 2.20 -11.08 -16.08
N THR A 147 3.02 -12.01 -16.58
CA THR A 147 2.57 -13.33 -17.06
C THR A 147 2.51 -14.36 -15.94
N GLU A 148 3.20 -14.11 -14.83
CA GLU A 148 3.23 -14.98 -13.65
C GLU A 148 2.39 -14.36 -12.50
N PRO A 149 1.49 -15.12 -11.85
CA PRO A 149 0.62 -14.60 -10.80
C PRO A 149 1.37 -13.98 -9.60
N TRP A 150 2.53 -14.52 -9.23
CA TRP A 150 3.32 -14.02 -8.10
C TRP A 150 3.90 -12.62 -8.32
N LEU A 151 3.95 -12.15 -9.57
CA LEU A 151 4.39 -10.79 -9.92
C LEU A 151 3.26 -9.75 -9.82
N LEU A 152 2.00 -10.15 -9.66
CA LEU A 152 0.88 -9.19 -9.57
C LEU A 152 1.02 -8.19 -8.40
N PRO A 153 1.38 -8.60 -7.17
CA PRO A 153 1.62 -7.64 -6.08
C PRO A 153 2.82 -6.73 -6.36
N VAL A 154 3.85 -7.26 -7.03
CA VAL A 154 5.03 -6.49 -7.47
C VAL A 154 4.63 -5.40 -8.46
N ALA A 155 3.84 -5.76 -9.48
CA ALA A 155 3.30 -4.83 -10.45
C ALA A 155 2.43 -3.74 -9.82
N PHE A 156 1.64 -4.11 -8.79
CA PHE A 156 0.80 -3.18 -8.05
C PHE A 156 1.62 -2.16 -7.24
N PHE A 157 2.69 -2.60 -6.58
CA PHE A 157 3.61 -1.72 -5.84
C PHE A 157 4.45 -0.83 -6.76
N ALA A 158 4.82 -1.34 -7.94
CA ALA A 158 5.59 -0.59 -8.92
C ALA A 158 4.75 0.44 -9.69
N GLY A 159 3.43 0.25 -9.75
CA GLY A 159 2.50 1.11 -10.49
C GLY A 159 2.24 0.67 -11.94
N SER A 160 2.67 -0.53 -12.34
CA SER A 160 2.36 -1.10 -13.66
C SER A 160 1.04 -1.88 -13.68
N LEU A 161 0.61 -2.42 -12.54
CA LEU A 161 -0.75 -2.93 -12.35
C LEU A 161 -1.58 -1.88 -11.62
N GLN A 162 -2.70 -1.50 -12.22
CA GLN A 162 -3.49 -0.34 -11.82
C GLN A 162 -4.98 -0.74 -11.66
N PRO A 163 -5.35 -1.43 -10.57
CA PRO A 163 -6.74 -1.75 -10.28
C PRO A 163 -7.59 -0.47 -10.18
N PRO A 164 -8.89 -0.53 -10.52
CA PRO A 164 -9.75 0.64 -10.44
C PRO A 164 -9.87 1.15 -8.99
N LEU A 165 -9.80 2.47 -8.83
CA LEU A 165 -10.11 3.13 -7.56
C LEU A 165 -11.61 3.07 -7.30
N ARG A 166 -12.00 2.83 -6.04
CA ARG A 166 -13.42 2.85 -5.63
C ARG A 166 -13.93 4.29 -5.61
N PRO A 167 -14.97 4.65 -6.39
CA PRO A 167 -15.47 6.03 -6.43
C PRO A 167 -15.91 6.55 -5.06
N GLN A 168 -16.44 5.67 -4.20
CA GLN A 168 -16.92 6.02 -2.86
C GLN A 168 -15.77 6.35 -1.87
N ALA A 169 -14.55 5.92 -2.17
CA ALA A 169 -13.38 6.20 -1.34
C ALA A 169 -12.85 7.64 -1.57
N LEU A 170 -13.20 8.30 -2.67
CA LEU A 170 -12.66 9.60 -3.04
C LEU A 170 -13.46 10.71 -2.32
N ALA A 171 -12.86 11.27 -1.26
CA ALA A 171 -13.55 12.15 -0.31
C ALA A 171 -14.00 13.48 -0.93
N ASP A 172 -13.21 14.04 -1.84
CA ASP A 172 -13.44 15.34 -2.44
C ASP A 172 -12.97 15.40 -3.91
N ASP A 173 -13.22 16.54 -4.56
CA ASP A 173 -12.84 16.76 -5.96
C ASP A 173 -11.33 16.80 -6.18
N ILE A 174 -10.52 17.01 -5.14
CA ILE A 174 -9.06 17.00 -5.22
C ILE A 174 -8.59 15.55 -5.30
N GLU A 175 -9.04 14.68 -4.38
CA GLU A 175 -8.79 13.23 -4.42
C GLU A 175 -9.26 12.61 -5.75
N ARG A 176 -10.44 13.03 -6.26
CA ARG A 176 -10.97 12.59 -7.56
C ARG A 176 -10.11 12.98 -8.76
N LEU A 177 -9.25 13.99 -8.60
CA LEU A 177 -8.32 14.39 -9.65
C LEU A 177 -6.96 13.72 -9.49
N PHE A 178 -6.31 13.86 -8.33
CA PHE A 178 -4.91 13.47 -8.23
C PHE A 178 -4.71 11.96 -8.10
N LEU A 179 -5.63 11.21 -7.47
CA LEU A 179 -5.43 9.76 -7.32
C LEU A 179 -5.50 9.05 -8.68
N PRO A 180 -6.50 9.29 -9.55
CA PRO A 180 -6.45 8.78 -10.92
C PRO A 180 -5.27 9.32 -11.73
N GLY A 181 -4.91 10.60 -11.58
CA GLY A 181 -3.79 11.21 -12.31
C GLY A 181 -2.44 10.58 -11.95
N MET A 182 -2.20 10.36 -10.65
CA MET A 182 -1.03 9.62 -10.16
C MET A 182 -1.06 8.17 -10.67
N GLN A 183 -2.20 7.48 -10.63
CA GLN A 183 -2.30 6.12 -11.17
C GLN A 183 -1.92 6.11 -12.66
N GLN A 184 -2.50 6.98 -13.49
CA GLN A 184 -2.16 7.09 -14.92
C GLN A 184 -0.67 7.39 -15.19
N ARG A 185 0.00 8.06 -14.24
CA ARG A 185 1.44 8.37 -14.31
C ARG A 185 2.32 7.29 -13.67
N GLY A 186 1.76 6.12 -13.39
CA GLY A 186 2.49 4.93 -12.95
C GLY A 186 2.95 5.02 -11.50
N TYR A 187 2.25 5.75 -10.63
CA TYR A 187 2.47 5.66 -9.20
C TYR A 187 1.83 4.37 -8.67
N GLY A 188 2.59 3.59 -7.90
CA GLY A 188 2.11 2.35 -7.30
C GLY A 188 1.26 2.57 -6.05
N ALA A 189 0.65 1.49 -5.57
CA ALA A 189 -0.28 1.54 -4.44
C ALA A 189 0.27 2.25 -3.19
N PRO A 190 1.52 2.00 -2.73
CA PRO A 190 2.06 2.70 -1.57
C PRO A 190 2.03 4.22 -1.74
N LEU A 191 2.48 4.73 -2.89
CA LEU A 191 2.52 6.16 -3.16
C LEU A 191 1.14 6.79 -3.31
N LEU A 192 0.15 6.05 -3.82
CA LEU A 192 -1.23 6.52 -3.85
C LEU A 192 -1.80 6.69 -2.43
N LEU A 193 -1.52 5.73 -1.54
CA LEU A 193 -1.91 5.84 -0.12
C LEU A 193 -1.20 7.01 0.57
N ARG A 194 0.11 7.20 0.33
CA ARG A 194 0.87 8.32 0.88
C ARG A 194 0.40 9.68 0.36
N GLY A 195 0.07 9.79 -0.92
CA GLY A 195 -0.50 11.01 -1.50
C GLY A 195 -1.87 11.35 -0.91
N ARG A 196 -2.70 10.32 -0.69
CA ARG A 196 -3.97 10.46 0.02
C ARG A 196 -3.79 10.92 1.46
N GLN A 197 -2.87 10.30 2.20
CA GLN A 197 -2.56 10.69 3.57
C GLN A 197 -2.09 12.14 3.64
N LEU A 198 -1.16 12.54 2.76
CA LEU A 198 -0.65 13.91 2.68
C LEU A 198 -1.76 14.93 2.47
N TRP A 199 -2.68 14.67 1.54
CA TRP A 199 -3.81 15.56 1.31
C TRP A 199 -4.73 15.65 2.53
N ARG A 200 -5.05 14.51 3.16
CA ARG A 200 -5.94 14.47 4.33
C ARG A 200 -5.34 15.14 5.56
N ASP A 201 -4.06 14.94 5.82
CA ASP A 201 -3.35 15.62 6.91
C ASP A 201 -3.39 17.13 6.70
N PHE A 202 -3.16 17.59 5.46
CA PHE A 202 -3.28 19.01 5.12
C PHE A 202 -4.70 19.54 5.33
N VAL A 203 -5.72 18.82 4.87
CA VAL A 203 -7.13 19.23 5.05
C VAL A 203 -7.50 19.31 6.52
N ALA A 204 -7.08 18.32 7.32
CA ALA A 204 -7.33 18.30 8.76
C ALA A 204 -6.67 19.48 9.49
N ALA A 205 -5.48 19.90 9.05
CA ALA A 205 -4.74 21.00 9.65
C ALA A 205 -5.18 22.39 9.17
N ALA A 206 -5.45 22.56 7.86
CA ALA A 206 -5.65 23.89 7.25
C ALA A 206 -7.11 24.26 7.02
N GLN A 207 -8.00 23.26 6.88
CA GLN A 207 -9.36 23.44 6.36
C GLN A 207 -9.40 24.33 5.10
N PRO A 208 -8.62 23.98 4.06
CA PRO A 208 -8.40 24.86 2.92
C PRO A 208 -9.69 25.04 2.11
N PRO A 209 -9.84 26.15 1.38
CA PRO A 209 -10.93 26.28 0.42
C PRO A 209 -10.75 25.24 -0.70
N LEU A 210 -11.74 24.33 -0.82
CA LEU A 210 -11.77 23.26 -1.84
C LEU A 210 -12.00 23.78 -3.27
N SER A 211 -12.02 25.10 -3.46
CA SER A 211 -12.08 25.73 -4.78
C SER A 211 -10.79 25.48 -5.57
N LYS A 212 -10.91 25.43 -6.91
CA LYS A 212 -9.79 25.20 -7.85
C LYS A 212 -9.09 23.85 -7.62
N PRO A 213 -9.83 22.73 -7.67
CA PRO A 213 -9.31 21.42 -7.28
C PRO A 213 -8.09 20.98 -8.10
N ALA A 214 -8.01 21.36 -9.39
CA ALA A 214 -6.86 21.06 -10.24
C ALA A 214 -5.53 21.61 -9.71
N ALA A 215 -5.52 22.79 -9.08
CA ALA A 215 -4.30 23.39 -8.55
C ALA A 215 -3.83 22.70 -7.27
N TRP A 216 -4.76 22.26 -6.43
CA TRP A 216 -4.46 21.44 -5.24
C TRP A 216 -3.99 20.04 -5.63
N ALA A 217 -4.68 19.39 -6.56
CA ALA A 217 -4.30 18.08 -7.11
C ALA A 217 -2.88 18.10 -7.69
N THR A 218 -2.56 19.14 -8.47
CA THR A 218 -1.21 19.35 -9.01
C THR A 218 -0.16 19.51 -7.91
N ALA A 219 -0.46 20.27 -6.86
CA ALA A 219 0.47 20.51 -5.76
C ALA A 219 0.75 19.23 -4.97
N VAL A 220 -0.30 18.45 -4.67
CA VAL A 220 -0.19 17.14 -4.00
C VAL A 220 0.67 16.19 -4.83
N GLU A 221 0.37 16.01 -6.12
CA GLU A 221 1.19 15.12 -6.97
C GLU A 221 2.64 15.61 -7.07
N PHE A 222 2.87 16.92 -7.18
CA PHE A 222 4.23 17.45 -7.25
C PHE A 222 5.02 17.14 -5.96
N ILE A 223 4.42 17.33 -4.78
CA ILE A 223 5.08 16.96 -3.53
C ILE A 223 5.36 15.46 -3.50
N MET A 224 4.41 14.63 -3.92
CA MET A 224 4.62 13.17 -4.01
C MET A 224 5.72 12.78 -5.00
N SER A 225 5.90 13.54 -6.07
CA SER A 225 7.03 13.31 -6.99
C SER A 225 8.38 13.57 -6.32
N GLU A 226 8.47 14.59 -5.44
CA GLU A 226 9.66 14.84 -4.64
C GLU A 226 9.89 13.72 -3.61
N GLN A 227 8.81 13.24 -2.96
CA GLN A 227 8.90 12.13 -2.00
C GLN A 227 9.36 10.82 -2.66
N ASP A 228 8.93 10.53 -3.88
CA ASP A 228 9.35 9.33 -4.65
C ASP A 228 10.66 9.55 -5.45
N MET A 229 11.37 10.66 -5.24
CA MET A 229 12.59 11.02 -6.00
C MET A 229 12.40 11.00 -7.52
N ARG A 230 11.18 11.30 -8.00
CA ARG A 230 10.92 11.45 -9.42
C ARG A 230 11.41 12.81 -9.88
N GLU A 231 12.15 12.83 -10.97
CA GLU A 231 12.60 14.06 -11.64
C GLU A 231 11.44 14.70 -12.44
N LEU A 232 10.42 15.20 -11.74
CA LEU A 232 9.31 15.92 -12.33
C LEU A 232 9.35 17.38 -11.95
N THR A 233 9.22 18.26 -12.94
CA THR A 233 9.06 19.70 -12.66
C THR A 233 7.60 20.02 -12.32
N PRO A 234 7.32 21.06 -11.51
CA PRO A 234 5.94 21.47 -11.25
C PRO A 234 5.17 21.82 -12.54
N ALA A 235 5.87 22.31 -13.57
CA ALA A 235 5.27 22.60 -14.88
C ALA A 235 4.85 21.31 -15.62
N ALA A 236 5.64 20.24 -15.52
CA ALA A 236 5.30 18.94 -16.12
C ALA A 236 4.05 18.34 -15.48
N VAL A 237 3.93 18.41 -14.15
CA VAL A 237 2.72 17.98 -13.43
C VAL A 237 1.54 18.92 -13.76
N GLY A 238 1.76 20.23 -13.78
CA GLY A 238 0.73 21.22 -14.11
C GLY A 238 0.13 21.05 -15.49
N LYS A 239 0.91 20.61 -16.49
CA LYS A 239 0.41 20.29 -17.84
C LYS A 239 -0.67 19.20 -17.80
N HIS A 240 -0.51 18.18 -16.94
CA HIS A 240 -1.48 17.09 -16.81
C HIS A 240 -2.84 17.60 -16.30
N TYR A 241 -2.82 18.47 -15.28
CA TYR A 241 -4.02 19.04 -14.67
C TYR A 241 -4.46 20.39 -15.27
N ARG A 242 -3.87 20.81 -16.40
CA ARG A 242 -4.14 22.10 -17.07
C ARG A 242 -4.01 23.31 -16.10
N THR A 243 -3.00 23.28 -15.24
CA THR A 243 -2.72 24.31 -14.23
C THR A 243 -1.36 24.99 -14.48
N THR A 244 -1.27 26.29 -14.21
CA THR A 244 -0.04 27.08 -14.38
C THR A 244 0.84 27.07 -13.12
N LEU A 245 2.16 27.22 -13.31
CA LEU A 245 3.14 27.29 -12.22
C LEU A 245 2.78 28.31 -11.13
N ALA A 246 2.31 29.49 -11.53
CA ALA A 246 1.89 30.56 -10.62
C ALA A 246 0.77 30.14 -9.65
N LYS A 247 -0.06 29.16 -10.02
CA LYS A 247 -1.13 28.62 -9.16
C LYS A 247 -0.67 27.46 -8.28
N ILE A 248 0.42 26.79 -8.66
CA ILE A 248 0.96 25.58 -8.00
C ILE A 248 1.89 25.98 -6.85
N ALA A 249 2.86 26.86 -7.11
CA ALA A 249 3.93 27.17 -6.15
C ALA A 249 3.44 27.70 -4.78
N PRO A 250 2.39 28.56 -4.68
CA PRO A 250 1.85 28.95 -3.38
C PRO A 250 1.28 27.78 -2.59
N ARG A 251 0.57 26.86 -3.25
CA ARG A 251 -0.06 25.68 -2.61
C ARG A 251 0.97 24.66 -2.14
N VAL A 252 2.01 24.43 -2.94
CA VAL A 252 3.13 23.56 -2.54
C VAL A 252 3.79 24.11 -1.28
N ARG A 253 4.05 25.43 -1.24
CA ARG A 253 4.62 26.08 -0.04
C ARG A 253 3.68 25.95 1.16
N GLU A 254 2.39 26.19 0.97
CA GLU A 254 1.38 26.11 2.02
C GLU A 254 1.31 24.70 2.64
N ILE A 255 1.20 23.66 1.82
CA ILE A 255 1.18 22.27 2.28
C ILE A 255 2.47 21.94 3.04
N LYS A 256 3.64 22.21 2.45
CA LYS A 256 4.92 21.88 3.08
C LYS A 256 5.15 22.64 4.39
N GLN A 257 4.79 23.92 4.44
CA GLN A 257 4.94 24.73 5.65
C GLN A 257 4.03 24.22 6.77
N LEU A 258 2.75 23.97 6.47
CA LEU A 258 1.79 23.55 7.48
C LEU A 258 2.10 22.15 8.01
N LEU A 259 2.47 21.22 7.13
CA LEU A 259 2.83 19.85 7.49
C LEU A 259 4.30 19.71 7.95
N GLN A 260 5.08 20.78 7.95
CA GLN A 260 6.51 20.79 8.31
C GLN A 260 7.36 19.82 7.47
N ILE A 261 7.05 19.69 6.18
CA ILE A 261 7.77 18.78 5.26
C ILE A 261 9.08 19.45 4.82
N ALA A 262 10.20 18.86 5.24
CA ALA A 262 11.55 19.22 4.81
C ALA A 262 12.22 18.03 4.13
N GLY A 263 12.40 18.09 2.80
CA GLY A 263 13.00 17.00 2.04
C GLY A 263 12.08 15.78 1.94
N GLN A 264 12.62 14.60 2.24
CA GLN A 264 11.90 13.33 2.32
C GLN A 264 11.33 13.13 3.71
N ASP A 265 10.02 12.99 3.79
CA ASP A 265 9.27 12.80 5.02
C ASP A 265 8.83 11.34 5.14
N GLU A 266 9.20 10.67 6.23
CA GLU A 266 8.87 9.25 6.47
C GLU A 266 7.37 8.97 6.47
N ARG A 267 6.53 9.97 6.79
CA ARG A 267 5.07 9.83 6.77
C ARG A 267 4.52 9.66 5.36
N TYR A 268 5.19 10.25 4.37
CA TYR A 268 4.76 10.36 2.98
C TYR A 268 5.69 9.67 1.97
N THR A 269 6.73 9.01 2.45
CA THR A 269 7.65 8.21 1.63
C THR A 269 7.41 6.72 1.84
N ASP A 270 7.84 5.94 0.86
CA ASP A 270 7.85 4.46 0.96
C ASP A 270 9.25 3.97 1.34
N LEU A 271 9.85 4.61 2.34
CA LEU A 271 11.12 4.22 2.92
C LEU A 271 10.82 3.34 4.15
N GLN A 272 10.99 2.03 4.03
CA GLN A 272 11.05 1.18 5.22
C GLN A 272 12.51 1.00 5.65
N ALA A 273 12.88 1.69 6.72
CA ALA A 273 14.04 1.42 7.55
C ALA A 273 13.63 0.58 8.78
N MET A 274 12.84 -0.49 8.61
CA MET A 274 12.61 -1.42 9.72
C MET A 274 13.86 -2.29 9.90
N LYS A 275 14.76 -1.89 10.80
CA LYS A 275 15.72 -2.81 11.40
C LYS A 275 15.02 -3.55 12.52
N ILE A 276 14.43 -4.70 12.21
CA ILE A 276 14.02 -5.63 13.26
C ILE A 276 15.31 -6.28 13.77
N LEU A 277 15.88 -5.72 14.83
CA LEU A 277 16.96 -6.36 15.57
C LEU A 277 16.33 -7.55 16.30
N ILE A 278 16.59 -8.75 15.80
CA ILE A 278 16.31 -9.98 16.55
C ILE A 278 17.35 -10.02 17.67
N SER A 279 16.92 -9.72 18.90
CA SER A 279 17.71 -9.97 20.12
C SER A 279 17.50 -11.37 20.65
#